data_AF-A0A968CMI9-F1
#
_entry.id   AF-A0A968CMI9-F1
#
_cell.length_a   1.000
_cell.length_b   1.000
_cell.length_c   1.000
_cell.angle_alpha   90.00
_cell.angle_beta   90.00
_cell.angle_gamma   90.00
#
_symmetry.space_group_name_H-M   'P 1'
#
loop_
_entity.id
_entity.type
_entity.pdbx_description
1 polymer ?
#
loop_
_entity_poly.entity_id
_entity_poly.type
_entity_poly.pdbx_seq_one_letter_code
_entity_poly.pdbx_strand_id
1 'polypeptide(L)'
;MLRSEVAAIAPDVPDLDAALEACAPMWIDIEIKNDPGDADWDEARTVARSIADACAGHDVVVTSFDPVSAEVASATGLRTGLLLDRRADPAAAAGPAAAAGHLFL
;
A
#
# COMPACT_ATOMS: atom_id res chain seq x y z
N MET A 1 -13.25 -0.85 14.77
CA MET A 1 -12.82 0.35 15.52
C MET A 1 -12.98 1.54 14.61
N LEU A 2 -13.57 2.63 15.08
CA LEU A 2 -13.77 3.87 14.32
C LEU A 2 -12.47 4.70 14.32
N ARG A 3 -12.28 5.54 13.28
CA ARG A 3 -11.14 6.48 13.21
C ARG A 3 -10.99 7.33 14.48
N SER A 4 -12.10 7.79 15.04
CA SER A 4 -12.11 8.58 16.29
C SER A 4 -11.64 7.79 17.51
N GLU A 5 -11.89 6.48 17.56
CA GLU A 5 -11.42 5.62 18.65
C GLU A 5 -9.90 5.43 18.54
N VAL A 6 -9.37 5.27 17.32
CA VAL A 6 -7.92 5.15 17.08
C VAL A 6 -7.21 6.44 17.48
N ALA A 7 -7.72 7.59 17.04
CA ALA A 7 -7.18 8.90 17.39
C ALA A 7 -7.20 9.19 18.90
N ALA A 8 -8.16 8.63 19.64
CA ALA A 8 -8.21 8.77 21.10
C ALA A 8 -7.11 7.96 21.82
N ILE A 9 -6.73 6.81 21.27
CA ILE A 9 -5.72 5.91 21.86
C ILE A 9 -4.31 6.24 21.38
N ALA A 10 -4.17 6.70 20.13
CA ALA A 10 -2.90 7.03 19.49
C ALA A 10 -2.98 8.41 18.81
N PRO A 11 -3.07 9.51 19.59
CA PRO A 11 -3.29 10.85 19.06
C PRO A 11 -2.14 11.37 18.19
N ASP A 12 -0.94 10.83 18.37
CA ASP A 12 0.24 11.21 17.60
C ASP A 12 0.42 10.41 16.30
N VAL A 13 -0.45 9.41 16.05
CA VAL A 13 -0.42 8.62 14.81
C VAL A 13 -1.35 9.28 13.79
N PRO A 14 -0.83 9.79 12.67
CA PRO A 14 -1.67 10.41 11.65
C PRO A 14 -2.50 9.34 10.94
N ASP A 15 -3.67 9.74 10.45
CA ASP A 15 -4.32 8.99 9.38
C ASP A 15 -3.67 9.28 8.02
N LEU A 16 -4.14 8.58 7.00
CA LEU A 16 -3.57 8.64 5.66
C LEU A 16 -3.63 10.06 5.07
N ASP A 17 -4.77 10.75 5.20
CA ASP A 17 -4.95 12.10 4.65
C ASP A 17 -3.95 13.08 5.27
N ALA A 18 -3.83 13.07 6.60
CA ALA A 18 -2.86 13.92 7.31
C ALA A 18 -1.40 13.59 6.93
N ALA A 19 -1.08 12.31 6.72
CA ALA A 19 0.25 11.88 6.30
C ALA A 19 0.57 12.33 4.86
N LEU A 20 -0.39 12.21 3.94
CA LEU A 20 -0.26 12.65 2.55
C LEU A 20 -0.04 14.17 2.46
N GLU A 21 -0.80 14.95 3.21
CA GLU A 21 -0.65 16.41 3.29
C GLU A 21 0.73 16.80 3.85
N ALA A 22 1.17 16.15 4.94
CA ALA A 22 2.45 16.45 5.57
C ALA A 22 3.66 16.09 4.69
N CYS A 23 3.53 15.06 3.86
CA CYS A 23 4.59 14.62 2.95
C CYS A 23 4.68 15.44 1.66
N ALA A 24 3.65 16.19 1.29
CA ALA A 24 3.67 17.00 0.08
C ALA A 24 4.78 18.10 0.14
N PRO A 25 5.48 18.40 -0.98
CA PRO A 25 5.29 17.88 -2.33
C PRO A 25 6.21 16.69 -2.69
N MET A 26 6.71 15.94 -1.70
CA MET A 26 7.55 14.77 -1.97
C MET A 26 6.76 13.66 -2.65
N TRP A 27 7.46 12.80 -3.39
CA TRP A 27 6.93 11.48 -3.73
C TRP A 27 6.74 10.62 -2.48
N ILE A 28 5.74 9.74 -2.49
CA ILE A 28 5.32 8.95 -1.33
C ILE A 28 5.23 7.48 -1.71
N ASP A 29 5.89 6.61 -0.93
CA ASP A 29 5.69 5.17 -0.98
C ASP A 29 4.73 4.76 0.15
N ILE A 30 3.62 4.13 -0.22
CA ILE A 30 2.60 3.68 0.73
C ILE A 30 2.54 2.16 0.69
N GLU A 31 2.98 1.55 1.80
CA GLU A 31 2.87 0.11 1.96
C GLU A 31 1.48 -0.29 2.48
N ILE A 32 0.79 -1.16 1.73
CA ILE A 32 -0.36 -1.91 2.22
C ILE A 32 0.15 -3.12 2.99
N LYS A 33 -0.05 -3.10 4.31
CA LYS A 33 0.11 -4.27 5.19
C LYS A 33 -1.15 -5.13 5.12
N ASN A 34 -1.03 -6.36 4.66
CA ASN A 34 -2.14 -7.32 4.62
C ASN A 34 -1.63 -8.76 4.65
N ASP A 35 -1.22 -9.26 5.82
CA ASP A 35 -0.78 -10.65 5.98
C ASP A 35 -1.92 -11.54 6.52
N PRO A 36 -2.13 -12.77 6.00
CA PRO A 36 -3.13 -13.70 6.54
C PRO A 36 -2.94 -14.09 8.02
N GLY A 37 -1.75 -13.86 8.58
CA GLY A 37 -1.45 -14.03 10.00
C GLY A 37 -1.82 -12.83 10.87
N ASP A 38 -2.15 -11.68 10.28
CA ASP A 38 -2.55 -10.48 11.02
C ASP A 38 -3.99 -10.60 11.52
N ALA A 39 -4.28 -10.01 12.69
CA ALA A 39 -5.60 -10.09 13.32
C ALA A 39 -6.69 -9.36 12.53
N ASP A 40 -6.29 -8.41 11.69
CA ASP A 40 -7.12 -7.56 10.86
C ASP A 40 -6.94 -7.86 9.36
N TRP A 41 -6.50 -9.07 9.02
CA TRP A 41 -6.38 -9.52 7.63
C TRP A 41 -7.63 -9.21 6.81
N ASP A 42 -7.44 -8.45 5.73
CA ASP A 42 -8.49 -8.05 4.80
C ASP A 42 -8.54 -9.02 3.62
N GLU A 43 -9.31 -10.09 3.78
CA GLU A 43 -9.50 -11.08 2.71
C GLU A 43 -10.13 -10.46 1.45
N ALA A 44 -10.93 -9.41 1.60
CA ALA A 44 -11.57 -8.75 0.48
C ALA A 44 -10.68 -7.70 -0.20
N ARG A 45 -9.51 -7.36 0.36
CA ARG A 45 -8.59 -6.31 -0.12
C ARG A 45 -9.31 -4.99 -0.35
N THR A 46 -10.23 -4.67 0.57
CA THR A 46 -10.98 -3.42 0.61
C THR A 46 -10.06 -2.21 0.74
N VAL A 47 -9.01 -2.30 1.57
CA VAL A 47 -8.03 -1.22 1.75
C VAL A 47 -7.32 -0.88 0.43
N ALA A 48 -6.91 -1.89 -0.33
CA ALA A 48 -6.26 -1.72 -1.63
C ALA A 48 -7.17 -1.02 -2.67
N ARG A 49 -8.50 -1.17 -2.57
CA ARG A 49 -9.44 -0.42 -3.42
C ARG A 49 -9.64 1.01 -2.97
N SER A 50 -9.73 1.26 -1.66
CA SER A 50 -10.02 2.59 -1.13
C SER A 50 -8.84 3.56 -1.23
N ILE A 51 -7.61 3.06 -1.35
CA ILE A 51 -6.42 3.91 -1.32
C ILE A 51 -6.30 4.84 -2.54
N ALA A 52 -6.89 4.46 -3.68
CA ALA A 52 -6.84 5.26 -4.91
C ALA A 52 -7.51 6.63 -4.76
N ASP A 53 -8.66 6.67 -4.09
CA ASP A 53 -9.39 7.90 -3.84
C ASP A 53 -8.59 8.83 -2.91
N ALA A 54 -7.96 8.26 -1.87
CA ALA A 54 -7.13 9.02 -0.94
C ALA A 54 -5.86 9.58 -1.59
N CYS A 55 -5.27 8.84 -2.54
CA CYS A 55 -4.02 9.26 -3.21
C CYS A 55 -4.22 10.26 -4.35
N ALA A 56 -5.46 10.61 -4.69
CA ALA A 56 -5.75 11.50 -5.80
C ALA A 56 -5.05 12.86 -5.64
N GLY A 57 -4.21 13.22 -6.60
CA GLY A 57 -3.45 14.48 -6.58
C GLY A 57 -2.08 14.41 -5.91
N HIS A 58 -1.66 13.25 -5.38
CA HIS A 58 -0.34 13.02 -4.81
C HIS A 58 0.54 12.16 -5.74
N ASP A 59 1.87 12.35 -5.68
CA ASP A 59 2.84 11.54 -6.42
C ASP A 59 3.16 10.24 -5.65
N VAL A 60 2.31 9.23 -5.79
CA VAL A 60 2.33 8.01 -4.96
C VAL A 60 2.80 6.78 -5.72
N VAL A 61 3.50 5.89 -5.03
CA VAL A 61 3.62 4.47 -5.37
C VAL A 61 3.03 3.64 -4.23
N VAL A 62 2.27 2.60 -4.56
CA VAL A 62 1.70 1.68 -3.57
C VAL A 62 2.45 0.36 -3.59
N THR A 63 2.95 -0.06 -2.44
CA THR A 63 3.73 -1.29 -2.29
C THR A 63 3.01 -2.30 -1.39
N SER A 64 3.26 -3.59 -1.58
CA SER A 64 2.76 -4.62 -0.66
C SER A 64 3.55 -5.92 -0.77
N PHE A 65 3.59 -6.69 0.32
CA PHE A 65 4.01 -8.10 0.29
C PHE A 65 2.89 -9.04 -0.17
N ASP A 66 1.62 -8.64 -0.07
CA ASP A 66 0.48 -9.39 -0.61
C ASP A 66 0.33 -9.06 -2.10
N PRO A 67 0.64 -10.00 -3.02
CA PRO A 67 0.58 -9.74 -4.46
C PRO A 67 -0.81 -9.31 -4.89
N VAL A 68 -1.85 -9.87 -4.27
CA VAL A 68 -3.25 -9.56 -4.61
C VAL A 68 -3.59 -8.12 -4.25
N SER A 69 -3.07 -7.62 -3.12
CA SER A 69 -3.27 -6.21 -2.73
C SER A 69 -2.57 -5.26 -3.70
N ALA A 70 -1.35 -5.58 -4.14
CA ALA A 70 -0.63 -4.81 -5.16
C ALA A 70 -1.37 -4.83 -6.52
N GLU A 71 -1.86 -5.99 -6.96
CA GLU A 71 -2.64 -6.12 -8.20
C GLU A 71 -3.96 -5.33 -8.16
N VAL A 72 -4.69 -5.40 -7.03
CA VAL A 72 -5.93 -4.65 -6.83
C VAL A 72 -5.67 -3.15 -6.86
N ALA A 73 -4.61 -2.66 -6.20
CA ALA A 73 -4.22 -1.27 -6.26
C ALA A 73 -3.81 -0.87 -7.70
N SER A 74 -3.06 -1.72 -8.40
CA SER A 74 -2.66 -1.47 -9.79
C SER A 74 -3.86 -1.35 -10.73
N ALA A 75 -4.92 -2.12 -10.50
CA ALA A 75 -6.15 -2.06 -11.31
C ALA A 75 -6.90 -0.72 -11.18
N THR A 76 -6.58 0.10 -10.16
CA THR A 76 -7.11 1.47 -10.01
C THR A 76 -6.31 2.52 -10.79
N GLY A 77 -5.18 2.13 -11.41
CA GLY A 77 -4.30 3.02 -12.16
C GLY A 77 -3.13 3.60 -11.35
N LEU A 78 -2.98 3.24 -10.08
CA LEU A 78 -1.82 3.62 -9.27
C LEU A 78 -0.55 2.90 -9.73
N ARG A 79 0.61 3.57 -9.59
CA ARG A 79 1.91 2.89 -9.71
C ARG A 79 2.06 1.94 -8.53
N THR A 80 2.53 0.73 -8.78
CA THR A 80 2.67 -0.28 -7.74
C THR A 80 4.03 -0.97 -7.75
N GLY A 81 4.43 -1.50 -6.59
CA GLY A 81 5.61 -2.35 -6.41
C GLY A 81 5.30 -3.58 -5.55
N LEU A 82 5.94 -4.71 -5.87
CA LEU A 82 5.85 -5.93 -5.07
C LEU A 82 7.04 -6.00 -4.12
N LEU A 83 6.77 -6.07 -2.82
CA LEU A 83 7.77 -6.23 -1.77
C LEU A 83 8.13 -7.72 -1.62
N LEU A 84 9.38 -7.97 -1.23
CA LEU A 84 9.95 -9.31 -1.11
C LEU A 84 10.52 -9.51 0.29
N ASP A 85 10.23 -10.66 0.90
CA ASP A 85 10.87 -11.05 2.16
C ASP A 85 12.38 -11.21 1.93
N ARG A 86 13.18 -11.08 3.00
CA ARG A 86 14.63 -11.27 3.03
C ARG A 86 15.11 -12.60 2.43
N ARG A 87 14.24 -13.62 2.37
CA ARG A 87 14.58 -14.94 1.79
C ARG A 87 14.27 -15.06 0.30
N ALA A 88 13.52 -14.14 -0.28
CA ALA A 88 13.21 -14.16 -1.70
C ALA A 88 14.39 -13.64 -2.52
N ASP A 89 14.59 -14.23 -3.70
CA ASP A 89 15.57 -13.75 -4.68
C ASP A 89 14.93 -12.64 -5.54
N PRO A 90 15.42 -11.39 -5.46
CA PRO A 90 14.88 -10.29 -6.27
C PRO A 90 15.00 -10.54 -7.78
N ALA A 91 16.05 -11.22 -8.23
CA ALA A 91 16.24 -11.49 -9.65
C ALA A 91 15.17 -12.46 -10.20
N ALA A 92 14.79 -13.46 -9.40
CA ALA A 92 13.74 -14.40 -9.74
C ALA A 92 12.34 -13.75 -9.71
N ALA A 93 12.11 -12.78 -8.82
CA ALA A 93 10.83 -12.09 -8.69
C ALA A 93 10.60 -11.00 -9.76
N ALA A 94 11.68 -10.52 -10.40
CA ALA A 94 11.59 -9.38 -11.28
C ALA A 94 10.71 -9.61 -12.52
N GLY A 95 10.84 -10.77 -13.17
CA GLY A 95 10.04 -11.13 -14.35
C GLY A 95 8.54 -11.17 -14.06
N PRO A 96 8.09 -11.96 -13.06
CA PRO A 96 6.69 -11.99 -12.63
C PRO A 96 6.15 -10.62 -12.23
N ALA A 97 6.91 -9.82 -11.47
CA ALA A 97 6.47 -8.50 -11.03
C ALA A 97 6.22 -7.55 -12.22
N ALA A 98 7.13 -7.52 -13.18
CA ALA A 98 6.95 -6.73 -14.40
C ALA A 98 5.76 -7.21 -15.25
N ALA A 99 5.54 -8.53 -15.33
CA ALA A 99 4.39 -9.10 -16.05
C ALA A 99 3.04 -8.74 -15.40
N ALA A 100 3.02 -8.51 -14.09
CA ALA A 100 1.86 -8.03 -13.34
C ALA A 100 1.68 -6.50 -13.40
N GLY A 101 2.58 -5.78 -14.10
CA GLY A 101 2.51 -4.32 -14.27
C GLY A 101 3.17 -3.52 -13.15
N HIS A 102 3.90 -4.18 -12.24
CA HIS A 102 4.64 -3.49 -11.19
C HIS A 102 5.89 -2.80 -11.75
N LEU A 103 6.20 -1.62 -11.22
CA LEU A 103 7.40 -0.87 -11.56
C LEU A 103 8.49 -1.17 -10.53
N PHE A 104 9.74 -1.29 -11.00
CA PHE A 104 10.89 -1.19 -10.11
C PHE A 104 11.10 0.30 -9.80
N LEU A 105 11.12 0.63 -8.51
CA LEU A 105 11.50 1.94 -8.02
C LEU A 105 13.02 2.07 -7.97
#